data_AF-A0AAW2E2W0-F1
#
_entry.id   AF-A0AAW2E2W0-F1
#
_cell.length_a   1.000
_cell.length_b   1.000
_cell.length_c   1.000
_cell.angle_alpha   90.00
_cell.angle_beta   90.00
_cell.angle_gamma   90.00
#
_symmetry.space_group_name_H-M   'P 1'
#
loop_
_entity.id
_entity.type
_entity.pdbx_description
1 polymer ?
#
loop_
_entity_poly.entity_id
_entity_poly.type
_entity_poly.pdbx_seq_one_letter_code
_entity_poly.pdbx_strand_id
1 'polypeptide(L)'
;MPQKKSYFALQLPMGWWIFGLDLALHGDIDVYQFEFFSKLARKTLDHIFEEDSISGFSRSFFGTVWNAFMYLLEHSYVSLGGATLLLIVAVAFVPSKVSCKTRILIGVLHASIHLAAALILMSAFELGIEFLVRQKLVETSGYHSLYRWHQSMFHRHLQVAIVIQDSIKRWTFGLYPACINDIMSAFDVPELMAVTRSNICKNGMESISRWGAILYYASIFLYFWVLSTPAVSFVFGSYLYICINWFNLHYDEAFSSLRIADYKAFTRFHIKRNGDLEIFTLAVDKVPEEWELDPKWKGQSSEELNHLRENPSQWKAADPDQEPLKTVRIIDKFDISRKHSSESPDDTSGSEIE
;
A
#
# COMPACT_ATOMS: atom_id res chain seq x y z
N MET A 1 -29.00 25.67 53.53
CA MET A 1 -28.71 24.40 52.82
C MET A 1 -27.32 23.92 53.23
N PRO A 2 -27.06 22.62 53.49
CA PRO A 2 -25.77 22.19 53.99
C PRO A 2 -24.82 21.95 52.81
N GLN A 3 -24.34 23.03 52.19
CA GLN A 3 -23.30 22.94 51.17
C GLN A 3 -21.96 22.74 51.89
N LYS A 4 -21.37 21.54 51.76
CA LYS A 4 -20.11 21.18 52.44
C LYS A 4 -18.82 21.58 51.68
N LYS A 5 -18.94 22.04 50.44
CA LYS A 5 -17.82 22.43 49.55
C LYS A 5 -18.12 23.72 48.80
N SER A 6 -17.12 24.56 48.56
CA SER A 6 -17.29 25.87 47.92
C SER A 6 -17.57 25.83 46.42
N TYR A 7 -17.37 24.67 45.77
CA TYR A 7 -17.61 24.45 44.34
C TYR A 7 -18.72 23.41 44.10
N PHE A 8 -19.48 23.56 43.02
CA PHE A 8 -20.54 22.61 42.62
C PHE A 8 -20.83 22.64 41.12
N ALA A 9 -21.51 21.60 40.63
CA ALA A 9 -22.09 21.56 39.31
C ALA A 9 -23.53 21.02 39.41
N LEU A 10 -24.46 21.69 38.74
CA LEU A 10 -25.87 21.32 38.72
C LEU A 10 -26.34 21.19 37.26
N GLN A 11 -26.88 20.03 36.92
CA GLN A 11 -27.51 19.81 35.62
C GLN A 11 -28.95 20.30 35.65
N LEU A 12 -29.32 21.10 34.66
CA LEU A 12 -30.69 21.57 34.44
C LEU A 12 -31.34 20.80 33.26
N PRO A 13 -32.67 20.85 33.14
CA PRO A 13 -33.37 20.32 31.96
C PRO A 13 -32.85 20.95 30.66
N MET A 14 -33.02 20.23 29.53
CA MET A 14 -32.64 20.68 28.19
C MET A 14 -31.11 20.89 27.98
N GLY A 15 -30.27 20.15 28.71
CA GLY A 15 -28.81 20.11 28.47
C GLY A 15 -28.01 21.29 29.04
N TRP A 16 -28.64 22.16 29.84
CA TRP A 16 -27.99 23.30 30.46
C TRP A 16 -27.29 22.91 31.77
N TRP A 17 -26.18 23.60 32.07
CA TRP A 17 -25.41 23.37 33.29
C TRP A 17 -25.15 24.69 34.03
N ILE A 18 -25.27 24.65 35.35
CA ILE A 18 -24.80 25.72 36.24
C ILE A 18 -23.57 25.21 36.97
N PHE A 19 -22.48 25.96 36.83
CA PHE A 19 -21.22 25.71 37.52
C PHE A 19 -20.97 26.78 38.57
N GLY A 20 -20.85 26.35 39.82
CA GLY A 20 -20.33 27.18 40.91
C GLY A 20 -18.84 26.95 41.04
N LEU A 21 -18.05 27.91 40.56
CA LEU A 21 -16.59 27.90 40.64
C LEU A 21 -16.13 28.77 41.81
N ASP A 22 -15.28 28.23 42.66
CA ASP A 22 -14.51 29.01 43.63
C ASP A 22 -13.19 29.39 42.96
N LEU A 23 -12.87 30.69 42.88
CA LEU A 23 -11.69 31.23 42.21
C LEU A 23 -10.84 31.99 43.21
N ALA A 24 -9.62 31.52 43.45
CA ALA A 24 -8.62 32.29 44.19
C ALA A 24 -8.02 33.36 43.25
N LEU A 25 -7.95 34.61 43.72
CA LEU A 25 -7.49 35.77 42.92
C LEU A 25 -6.04 35.68 42.40
N HIS A 26 -5.24 34.68 42.82
CA HIS A 26 -3.81 34.60 42.51
C HIS A 26 -3.21 33.17 42.41
N GLY A 27 -4.01 32.12 42.18
CA GLY A 27 -3.48 30.74 42.08
C GLY A 27 -4.30 29.83 41.15
N ASP A 28 -3.67 28.74 40.70
CA ASP A 28 -4.32 27.68 39.93
C ASP A 28 -5.45 26.99 40.73
N ILE A 29 -6.39 26.37 40.01
CA ILE A 29 -7.52 25.62 40.58
C ILE A 29 -7.01 24.53 41.53
N ASP A 30 -7.58 24.43 42.74
CA ASP A 30 -7.23 23.40 43.72
C ASP A 30 -7.36 21.99 43.11
N VAL A 31 -6.42 21.10 43.42
CA VAL A 31 -6.35 19.73 42.88
C VAL A 31 -7.67 18.95 43.06
N TYR A 32 -8.37 19.11 44.18
CA TYR A 32 -9.65 18.44 44.44
C TYR A 32 -10.82 19.06 43.66
N GLN A 33 -10.73 20.35 43.33
CA GLN A 33 -11.69 21.04 42.47
C GLN A 33 -11.46 20.64 41.00
N PHE A 34 -10.19 20.58 40.57
CA PHE A 34 -9.80 20.08 39.25
C PHE A 34 -10.20 18.62 39.05
N GLU A 35 -9.94 17.75 40.02
CA GLU A 35 -10.31 16.33 39.93
C GLU A 35 -11.83 16.16 39.82
N PHE A 36 -12.60 16.94 40.58
CA PHE A 36 -14.06 16.93 40.53
C PHE A 36 -14.59 17.34 39.15
N PHE A 37 -14.14 18.48 38.61
CA PHE A 37 -14.58 18.94 37.29
C PHE A 37 -14.03 18.08 36.15
N SER A 38 -12.83 17.51 36.28
CA SER A 38 -12.28 16.57 35.31
C SER A 38 -13.08 15.28 35.24
N LYS A 39 -13.51 14.73 36.40
CA LYS A 39 -14.38 13.55 36.45
C LYS A 39 -15.77 13.86 35.90
N LEU A 40 -16.33 15.03 36.21
CA LEU A 40 -17.62 15.46 35.67
C LEU A 40 -17.54 15.65 34.15
N ALA A 41 -16.52 16.35 33.65
CA ALA A 41 -16.31 16.56 32.22
C ALA A 41 -16.14 15.24 31.49
N ARG A 42 -15.39 14.28 32.05
CA ARG A 42 -15.27 12.92 31.48
C ARG A 42 -16.63 12.23 31.41
N LYS A 43 -17.38 12.24 32.52
CA LYS A 43 -18.69 11.58 32.58
C LYS A 43 -19.74 12.23 31.67
N THR A 44 -19.68 13.55 31.48
CA THR A 44 -20.54 14.29 30.55
C THR A 44 -20.10 14.09 29.10
N LEU A 45 -18.78 14.03 28.83
CA LEU A 45 -18.23 13.68 27.53
C LEU A 45 -18.56 12.23 27.15
N ASP A 46 -18.49 11.29 28.08
CA ASP A 46 -18.86 9.89 27.87
C ASP A 46 -20.33 9.78 27.42
N HIS A 47 -21.23 10.59 27.99
CA HIS A 47 -22.64 10.63 27.56
C HIS A 47 -22.86 11.33 26.19
N ILE A 48 -21.94 12.22 25.78
CA ILE A 48 -21.93 12.83 24.44
C ILE A 48 -21.37 11.86 23.38
N PHE A 49 -20.46 10.96 23.79
CA PHE A 49 -19.96 9.86 22.95
C PHE A 49 -20.85 8.59 22.99
N GLU A 50 -21.83 8.51 23.91
CA GLU A 50 -22.79 7.41 23.99
C GLU A 50 -23.88 7.42 22.88
N GLU A 51 -23.96 8.45 22.04
CA GLU A 51 -24.81 8.43 20.82
C GLU A 51 -24.16 7.74 19.60
N ASP A 52 -22.91 7.28 19.69
CA ASP A 52 -22.29 6.48 18.62
C ASP A 52 -22.57 4.99 18.81
N SER A 53 -23.83 4.59 18.61
CA SER A 53 -24.15 3.18 18.37
C SER A 53 -23.29 2.68 17.20
N ILE A 54 -22.67 1.49 17.31
CA ILE A 54 -21.93 0.84 16.20
C ILE A 54 -22.75 0.85 14.90
N SER A 55 -24.08 0.73 15.02
CA SER A 55 -25.03 0.85 13.92
C SER A 55 -25.06 2.26 13.31
N GLY A 56 -25.05 3.31 14.14
CA GLY A 56 -24.98 4.71 13.73
C GLY A 56 -23.67 5.05 13.04
N PHE A 57 -22.54 4.64 13.61
CA PHE A 57 -21.22 4.79 12.99
C PHE A 57 -21.16 4.10 11.63
N SER A 58 -21.58 2.83 11.57
CA SER A 58 -21.64 2.04 10.33
C SER A 58 -22.50 2.73 9.27
N ARG A 59 -23.71 3.16 9.62
CA ARG A 59 -24.62 3.85 8.70
C ARG A 59 -24.02 5.15 8.16
N SER A 60 -23.37 5.94 9.01
CA SER A 60 -22.71 7.19 8.62
C SER A 60 -21.51 6.92 7.69
N PHE A 61 -20.68 5.94 8.03
CA PHE A 61 -19.53 5.53 7.22
C PHE A 61 -19.96 5.06 5.83
N PHE A 62 -20.86 4.08 5.75
CA PHE A 62 -21.34 3.57 4.47
C PHE A 62 -22.10 4.63 3.66
N GLY A 63 -22.87 5.50 4.34
CA GLY A 63 -23.52 6.64 3.70
C GLY A 63 -22.53 7.62 3.09
N THR A 64 -21.43 7.92 3.79
CA THR A 64 -20.36 8.80 3.30
C THR A 64 -19.65 8.21 2.08
N VAL A 65 -19.26 6.94 2.14
CA VAL A 65 -18.62 6.23 1.02
C VAL A 65 -19.56 6.18 -0.19
N TRP A 66 -20.84 5.90 0.03
CA TRP A 66 -21.85 5.89 -1.04
C TRP A 66 -22.05 7.27 -1.68
N ASN A 67 -22.15 8.33 -0.87
CA ASN A 67 -22.28 9.69 -1.38
C ASN A 67 -21.04 10.11 -2.19
N ALA A 68 -19.84 9.75 -1.71
CA ALA A 68 -18.60 10.00 -2.44
C ALA A 68 -18.55 9.24 -3.78
N PHE A 69 -19.05 8.00 -3.79
CA PHE A 69 -19.17 7.19 -5.01
C PHE A 69 -20.15 7.82 -6.02
N MET A 70 -21.35 8.22 -5.58
CA MET A 70 -22.31 8.89 -6.46
C MET A 70 -21.76 10.21 -7.00
N TYR A 71 -21.11 11.00 -6.15
CA TYR A 71 -20.44 12.24 -6.57
C TYR A 71 -19.36 11.99 -7.63
N LEU A 72 -18.57 10.93 -7.46
CA LEU A 72 -17.55 10.52 -8.42
C LEU A 72 -18.14 10.20 -9.80
N LEU A 73 -19.28 9.52 -9.85
CA LEU A 73 -19.94 9.14 -11.10
C LEU A 73 -20.65 10.32 -11.78
N GLU A 74 -21.26 11.21 -11.00
CA GLU A 74 -22.13 12.25 -11.53
C GLU A 74 -21.39 13.55 -11.85
N HIS A 75 -20.37 13.92 -11.06
CA HIS A 75 -19.81 15.28 -11.09
C HIS A 75 -18.35 15.34 -11.57
N SER A 76 -17.63 14.21 -11.62
CA SER A 76 -16.22 14.18 -12.02
C SER A 76 -16.02 13.41 -13.33
N TYR A 77 -15.87 14.13 -14.45
CA TYR A 77 -15.59 13.52 -15.76
C TYR A 77 -14.28 12.72 -15.77
N VAL A 78 -13.24 13.20 -15.09
CA VAL A 78 -11.94 12.51 -15.02
C VAL A 78 -12.06 11.22 -14.21
N SER A 79 -12.72 11.27 -13.06
CA SER A 79 -12.90 10.08 -12.22
C SER A 79 -13.85 9.08 -12.85
N LEU A 80 -14.90 9.54 -13.54
CA LEU A 80 -15.80 8.69 -14.33
C LEU A 80 -15.05 7.99 -15.47
N GLY A 81 -14.18 8.71 -16.19
CA GLY A 81 -13.30 8.14 -17.21
C GLY A 81 -12.37 7.06 -16.63
N GLY A 82 -11.75 7.34 -15.49
CA GLY A 82 -10.91 6.37 -14.77
C GLY A 82 -11.68 5.12 -14.30
N ALA A 83 -12.87 5.30 -13.73
CA ALA A 83 -13.73 4.19 -13.30
C ALA A 83 -14.21 3.33 -14.48
N THR A 84 -14.53 3.97 -15.61
CA THR A 84 -14.92 3.27 -16.86
C THR A 84 -13.74 2.46 -17.41
N LEU A 85 -12.54 3.04 -17.44
CA LEU A 85 -11.33 2.33 -17.87
C LEU A 85 -11.05 1.13 -16.96
N LEU A 86 -11.12 1.31 -15.64
CA LEU A 86 -10.97 0.23 -14.67
C LEU A 86 -11.98 -0.90 -14.92
N LEU A 87 -13.24 -0.56 -15.20
CA LEU A 87 -14.27 -1.55 -15.52
C LEU A 87 -13.96 -2.31 -16.82
N ILE A 88 -13.56 -1.60 -17.88
CA ILE A 88 -13.19 -2.21 -19.17
C ILE A 88 -12.04 -3.19 -18.95
N VAL A 89 -11.00 -2.77 -18.24
CA VAL A 89 -9.84 -3.62 -17.91
C VAL A 89 -10.28 -4.81 -17.07
N ALA A 90 -11.05 -4.61 -16.00
CA ALA A 90 -11.52 -5.69 -15.14
C ALA A 90 -12.32 -6.75 -15.93
N VAL A 91 -13.20 -6.35 -16.85
CA VAL A 91 -13.94 -7.30 -17.70
C VAL A 91 -13.02 -8.00 -18.72
N ALA A 92 -12.04 -7.29 -19.27
CA ALA A 92 -11.12 -7.84 -20.26
C ALA A 92 -10.17 -8.90 -19.68
N PHE A 93 -9.76 -8.76 -18.42
CA PHE A 93 -8.85 -9.69 -17.74
C PHE A 93 -9.53 -10.98 -17.27
N VAL A 94 -10.86 -11.03 -17.21
CA VAL A 94 -11.56 -12.27 -16.84
C VAL A 94 -11.43 -13.31 -17.97
N PRO A 95 -11.01 -14.55 -17.67
CA PRO A 95 -10.72 -15.56 -18.69
C PRO A 95 -11.87 -15.81 -19.67
N SER A 96 -11.56 -16.04 -20.95
CA SER A 96 -12.56 -16.30 -22.00
C SER A 96 -13.32 -17.62 -21.86
N LYS A 97 -12.88 -18.51 -20.94
CA LYS A 97 -13.56 -19.78 -20.65
C LYS A 97 -14.92 -19.60 -19.98
N VAL A 98 -15.22 -18.44 -19.39
CA VAL A 98 -16.53 -18.16 -18.77
C VAL A 98 -17.48 -17.46 -19.75
N SER A 99 -18.79 -17.64 -19.55
CA SER A 99 -19.80 -16.97 -20.38
C SER A 99 -19.66 -15.45 -20.34
N CYS A 100 -20.04 -14.75 -21.43
CA CYS A 100 -19.95 -13.29 -21.49
C CYS A 100 -20.70 -12.58 -20.34
N LYS A 101 -21.87 -13.12 -19.94
CA LYS A 101 -22.65 -12.60 -18.81
C LYS A 101 -21.88 -12.73 -17.48
N THR A 102 -21.30 -13.89 -17.24
CA THR A 102 -20.46 -14.15 -16.06
C THR A 102 -19.23 -13.25 -16.06
N ARG A 103 -18.62 -13.03 -17.23
CA ARG A 103 -17.46 -12.17 -17.40
C ARG A 103 -17.74 -10.73 -16.99
N ILE A 104 -18.86 -10.19 -17.48
CA ILE A 104 -19.32 -8.84 -17.12
C ILE A 104 -19.61 -8.77 -15.61
N LEU A 105 -20.32 -9.76 -15.06
CA LEU A 105 -20.65 -9.77 -13.63
C LEU A 105 -19.40 -9.76 -12.74
N ILE A 106 -18.41 -10.63 -13.03
CA ILE A 106 -17.15 -10.68 -12.28
C ILE A 106 -16.40 -9.35 -12.42
N GLY A 107 -16.29 -8.81 -13.64
CA GLY A 107 -15.60 -7.54 -13.88
C GLY A 107 -16.26 -6.36 -13.15
N VAL A 108 -17.58 -6.27 -13.16
CA VAL A 108 -18.34 -5.24 -12.42
C VAL A 108 -18.11 -5.38 -10.92
N LEU A 109 -18.21 -6.60 -10.37
CA LEU A 109 -18.03 -6.85 -8.95
C LEU A 109 -16.60 -6.48 -8.52
N HIS A 110 -15.61 -6.92 -9.29
CA HIS A 110 -14.20 -6.66 -9.02
C HIS A 110 -13.88 -5.16 -9.08
N ALA A 111 -14.31 -4.47 -10.14
CA ALA A 111 -14.12 -3.02 -10.28
C ALA A 111 -14.80 -2.24 -9.14
N SER A 112 -16.01 -2.65 -8.74
CA SER A 112 -16.73 -2.03 -7.63
C SER A 112 -16.01 -2.21 -6.30
N ILE A 113 -15.46 -3.40 -6.02
CA ILE A 113 -14.67 -3.66 -4.81
C ILE A 113 -13.41 -2.80 -4.79
N HIS A 114 -12.68 -2.72 -5.90
CA HIS A 114 -11.49 -1.88 -5.99
C HIS A 114 -11.82 -0.39 -5.79
N LEU A 115 -12.89 0.10 -6.39
CA LEU A 115 -13.32 1.48 -6.24
C LEU A 115 -13.79 1.78 -4.81
N ALA A 116 -14.54 0.87 -4.18
CA ALA A 116 -14.92 0.99 -2.77
C ALA A 116 -13.69 1.02 -1.86
N ALA A 117 -12.72 0.11 -2.06
CA ALA A 117 -11.49 0.08 -1.28
C ALA A 117 -10.69 1.39 -1.42
N ALA A 118 -10.60 1.93 -2.64
CA ALA A 118 -9.93 3.21 -2.89
C ALA A 118 -10.63 4.38 -2.16
N LEU A 119 -11.97 4.44 -2.21
CA LEU A 119 -12.75 5.47 -1.51
C LEU A 119 -12.62 5.35 0.02
N ILE A 120 -12.59 4.12 0.55
CA ILE A 120 -12.38 3.88 1.98
C ILE A 120 -10.99 4.34 2.41
N LEU A 121 -9.94 3.97 1.68
CA LEU A 121 -8.58 4.40 1.98
C LEU A 121 -8.43 5.92 1.88
N MET A 122 -9.07 6.55 0.89
CA MET A 122 -9.05 8.00 0.74
C MET A 122 -9.80 8.71 1.88
N SER A 123 -10.93 8.16 2.31
CA SER A 123 -11.69 8.68 3.46
C SER A 123 -10.90 8.53 4.76
N ALA A 124 -10.23 7.39 4.96
CA ALA A 124 -9.37 7.17 6.12
C ALA A 124 -8.18 8.14 6.14
N PHE A 125 -7.59 8.40 4.97
CA PHE A 125 -6.52 9.38 4.83
C PHE A 125 -7.00 10.80 5.19
N GLU A 126 -8.14 11.22 4.65
CA GLU A 126 -8.76 12.52 4.92
C GLU A 126 -9.10 12.70 6.41
N LEU A 127 -9.66 11.67 7.04
CA LEU A 127 -9.91 11.65 8.49
C LEU A 127 -8.62 11.72 9.29
N GLY A 128 -7.55 11.06 8.83
CA GLY A 128 -6.22 11.15 9.43
C GLY A 128 -5.68 12.58 9.43
N ILE A 129 -5.78 13.30 8.30
CA ILE A 129 -5.36 14.71 8.21
C ILE A 129 -6.21 15.58 9.13
N GLU A 130 -7.53 15.43 9.11
CA GLU A 130 -8.44 16.17 10.00
C GLU A 130 -8.11 15.93 11.49
N PHE A 131 -7.78 14.69 11.87
CA PHE A 131 -7.34 14.36 13.21
C PHE A 131 -6.04 15.10 13.58
N LEU A 132 -5.05 15.10 12.69
CA LEU A 132 -3.77 15.81 12.92
C LEU A 132 -3.96 17.32 13.09
N VAL A 133 -4.86 17.93 12.30
CA VAL A 133 -5.24 19.34 12.43
C VAL A 133 -5.91 19.62 13.77
N ARG A 134 -6.87 18.78 14.19
CA ARG A 134 -7.56 18.93 15.50
C ARG A 134 -6.62 18.79 16.69
N GLN A 135 -5.63 17.91 16.60
CA GLN A 135 -4.58 17.75 17.61
C GLN A 135 -3.53 18.87 17.56
N LYS A 136 -3.66 19.84 16.65
CA LYS A 136 -2.71 20.94 16.41
C LYS A 136 -1.29 20.44 16.15
N LEU A 137 -1.16 19.27 15.52
CA LEU A 137 0.13 18.72 15.08
C LEU A 137 0.55 19.31 13.74
N VAL A 138 -0.43 19.76 12.94
CA VAL A 138 -0.28 20.30 11.59
C VAL A 138 -1.22 21.52 11.46
N GLU A 139 -0.94 22.44 10.54
CA GLU A 139 -1.65 23.73 10.38
C GLU A 139 -1.45 24.68 11.57
N THR A 140 -0.25 24.66 12.18
CA THR A 140 0.02 25.44 13.40
C THR A 140 0.41 26.88 13.12
N SER A 141 1.03 27.14 11.97
CA SER A 141 1.58 28.46 11.65
C SER A 141 1.37 28.88 10.20
N GLY A 142 0.86 28.00 9.32
CA GLY A 142 0.73 28.23 7.88
C GLY A 142 1.90 27.62 7.09
N TYR A 143 2.00 27.92 5.79
CA TYR A 143 3.07 27.37 4.93
C TYR A 143 4.49 27.58 5.51
N HIS A 144 5.41 26.67 5.21
CA HIS A 144 6.81 26.73 5.69
C HIS A 144 6.95 26.73 7.23
N SER A 145 6.18 25.87 7.90
CA SER A 145 6.19 25.77 9.37
C SER A 145 7.53 25.25 9.89
N LEU A 146 8.13 24.24 9.24
CA LEU A 146 9.44 23.69 9.61
C LEU A 146 10.56 24.69 9.37
N TYR A 147 10.52 25.44 8.26
CA TYR A 147 11.50 26.49 8.01
C TYR A 147 11.46 27.56 9.10
N ARG A 148 10.26 27.99 9.51
CA ARG A 148 10.10 28.96 10.61
C ARG A 148 10.51 28.40 11.96
N TRP A 149 10.19 27.13 12.25
CA TRP A 149 10.66 26.45 13.44
C TRP A 149 12.19 26.37 13.48
N HIS A 150 12.82 25.99 12.36
CA HIS A 150 14.27 25.92 12.23
C HIS A 150 14.91 27.28 12.48
N GLN A 151 14.37 28.35 11.89
CA GLN A 151 14.82 29.72 12.14
C GLN A 151 14.73 30.05 13.64
N SER A 152 13.58 29.80 14.28
CA SER A 152 13.38 30.03 15.72
C SER A 152 14.37 29.27 16.60
N MET A 153 14.60 27.97 16.32
CA MET A 153 15.54 27.14 17.07
C MET A 153 16.98 27.61 16.94
N PHE A 154 17.38 27.98 15.72
CA PHE A 154 18.71 28.50 15.42
C PHE A 154 18.99 29.80 16.18
N HIS A 155 18.00 30.70 16.24
CA HIS A 155 18.10 31.98 16.96
C HIS A 155 18.15 31.80 18.49
N ARG A 156 17.48 30.78 19.04
CA ARG A 156 17.46 30.54 20.49
C ARG A 156 18.76 29.97 21.05
N HIS A 157 19.48 29.14 20.27
CA HIS A 157 20.62 28.39 20.80
C HIS A 157 21.99 28.99 20.44
N LEU A 158 22.12 29.71 19.33
CA LEU A 158 23.41 30.26 18.88
C LEU A 158 23.31 31.74 18.47
N GLN A 159 23.64 32.66 19.38
CA GLN A 159 23.69 34.10 19.05
C GLN A 159 24.74 34.43 17.97
N VAL A 160 25.88 33.73 17.95
CA VAL A 160 26.92 33.87 16.89
C VAL A 160 26.39 33.52 15.51
N ALA A 161 25.42 32.61 15.44
CA ALA A 161 24.91 32.14 14.16
C ALA A 161 23.98 33.14 13.47
N ILE A 162 23.39 34.10 14.19
CA ILE A 162 22.61 35.20 13.60
C ILE A 162 23.52 36.08 12.72
N VAL A 163 24.69 36.46 13.24
CA VAL A 163 25.67 37.29 12.51
C VAL A 163 26.19 36.57 11.26
N ILE A 164 26.46 35.27 11.39
CA ILE A 164 26.90 34.42 10.27
C ILE A 164 25.79 34.30 9.23
N GLN A 165 24.55 34.04 9.66
CA GLN A 165 23.42 33.89 8.75
C GLN A 165 23.09 35.19 8.01
N ASP A 166 23.15 36.35 8.67
CA ASP A 166 22.97 37.65 8.03
C ASP A 166 24.09 38.01 7.06
N SER A 167 25.31 37.55 7.35
CA SER A 167 26.46 37.71 6.47
C SER A 167 26.35 36.81 5.23
N ILE A 168 25.97 35.54 5.42
CA ILE A 168 25.71 34.59 4.33
C ILE A 168 24.53 35.06 3.48
N LYS A 169 23.41 35.46 4.10
CA LYS A 169 22.23 36.00 3.40
C LYS A 169 22.60 37.19 2.50
N ARG A 170 23.42 38.12 3.01
CA ARG A 170 23.91 39.27 2.22
C ARG A 170 24.85 38.83 1.10
N TRP A 171 25.81 37.95 1.39
CA TRP A 171 26.77 37.47 0.39
C TRP A 171 26.11 36.66 -0.74
N THR A 172 25.08 35.87 -0.42
CA THR A 172 24.33 35.08 -1.39
C THR A 172 23.13 35.81 -1.99
N PHE A 173 22.95 37.11 -1.73
CA PHE A 173 21.78 37.89 -2.17
C PHE A 173 20.43 37.22 -1.82
N GLY A 174 20.34 36.56 -0.67
CA GLY A 174 19.15 35.84 -0.23
C GLY A 174 18.95 34.44 -0.82
N LEU A 175 19.84 33.96 -1.69
CA LEU A 175 19.73 32.62 -2.30
C LEU A 175 19.84 31.50 -1.26
N TYR A 176 20.78 31.58 -0.31
CA TYR A 176 20.94 30.56 0.73
C TYR A 176 19.66 30.31 1.55
N PRO A 177 19.03 31.31 2.18
CA PRO A 177 17.79 31.07 2.92
C PRO A 177 16.63 30.65 2.02
N ALA A 178 16.58 31.08 0.75
CA ALA A 178 15.58 30.61 -0.20
C ALA A 178 15.74 29.12 -0.50
N CYS A 179 16.96 28.65 -0.81
CA CYS A 179 17.23 27.23 -1.04
C CYS A 179 16.92 26.36 0.19
N ILE A 180 17.27 26.81 1.40
CA ILE A 180 16.93 26.09 2.62
C ILE A 180 15.41 26.04 2.83
N ASN A 181 14.70 27.14 2.56
CA ASN A 181 13.25 27.16 2.61
C ASN A 181 12.63 26.16 1.62
N ASP A 182 13.10 26.14 0.37
CA ASP A 182 12.58 25.23 -0.65
C ASP A 182 12.84 23.76 -0.31
N ILE A 183 14.04 23.44 0.19
CA ILE A 183 14.37 22.09 0.65
C ILE A 183 13.47 21.68 1.81
N MET A 184 13.31 22.54 2.83
CA MET A 184 12.45 22.25 3.98
C MET A 184 10.98 22.13 3.60
N SER A 185 10.54 22.90 2.60
CA SER A 185 9.19 22.82 2.05
C SER A 185 8.86 21.45 1.46
N ALA A 186 9.85 20.77 0.88
CA ALA A 186 9.71 19.41 0.38
C ALA A 186 9.50 18.36 1.49
N PHE A 187 9.86 18.68 2.75
CA PHE A 187 9.60 17.83 3.92
C PHE A 187 8.36 18.28 4.71
N ASP A 188 7.85 19.48 4.45
CA ASP A 188 6.63 20.06 5.05
C ASP A 188 5.34 19.64 4.34
N VAL A 189 5.35 18.50 3.63
CA VAL A 189 4.21 18.04 2.83
C VAL A 189 2.91 17.91 3.64
N PRO A 190 2.89 17.35 4.87
CA PRO A 190 1.66 17.31 5.66
C PRO A 190 1.13 18.71 6.02
N GLU A 191 2.00 19.67 6.34
CA GLU A 191 1.62 21.07 6.59
C GLU A 191 1.06 21.73 5.33
N LEU A 192 1.75 21.56 4.20
CA LEU A 192 1.30 22.02 2.89
C LEU A 192 -0.11 21.51 2.60
N MET A 193 -0.34 20.21 2.82
CA MET A 193 -1.64 19.58 2.59
C MET A 193 -2.73 20.16 3.51
N ALA A 194 -2.49 20.25 4.80
CA ALA A 194 -3.47 20.75 5.76
C ALA A 194 -3.82 22.23 5.53
N VAL A 195 -2.80 23.08 5.34
CA VAL A 195 -2.99 24.52 5.10
C VAL A 195 -3.72 24.75 3.76
N THR A 196 -3.32 24.04 2.70
CA THR A 196 -3.96 24.16 1.38
C THR A 196 -5.41 23.69 1.45
N ARG A 197 -5.67 22.56 2.12
CA ARG A 197 -7.01 22.03 2.36
C ARG A 197 -7.90 23.03 3.08
N SER A 198 -7.44 23.58 4.21
CA SER A 198 -8.15 24.60 5.00
C SER A 198 -8.47 25.84 4.16
N ASN A 199 -7.54 26.27 3.31
CA ASN A 199 -7.76 27.38 2.38
C ASN A 199 -8.83 27.04 1.31
N ILE A 200 -8.77 25.84 0.71
CA ILE A 200 -9.79 25.37 -0.25
C ILE A 200 -11.18 25.30 0.40
N CYS A 201 -11.27 24.81 1.64
CA CYS A 201 -12.56 24.72 2.36
C CYS A 201 -13.16 26.10 2.66
N LYS A 202 -12.33 27.11 2.96
CA LYS A 202 -12.80 28.46 3.28
C LYS A 202 -13.09 29.32 2.05
N ASN A 203 -12.21 29.26 1.05
CA ASN A 203 -12.18 30.19 -0.06
C ASN A 203 -12.52 29.54 -1.41
N GLY A 204 -12.80 28.23 -1.43
CA GLY A 204 -13.06 27.46 -2.64
C GLY A 204 -11.80 27.04 -3.39
N MET A 205 -11.95 26.12 -4.34
CA MET A 205 -10.84 25.59 -5.15
C MET A 205 -10.26 26.62 -6.13
N GLU A 206 -11.01 27.68 -6.44
CA GLU A 206 -10.54 28.78 -7.28
C GLU A 206 -9.49 29.66 -6.56
N SER A 207 -9.37 29.54 -5.23
CA SER A 207 -8.41 30.31 -4.43
C SER A 207 -6.95 29.89 -4.61
N ILE A 208 -6.70 28.74 -5.25
CA ILE A 208 -5.35 28.22 -5.47
C ILE A 208 -4.94 28.36 -6.94
N SER A 209 -3.65 28.65 -7.17
CA SER A 209 -3.11 28.69 -8.52
C SER A 209 -3.06 27.28 -9.13
N ARG A 210 -2.99 27.19 -10.46
CA ARG A 210 -2.87 25.90 -11.17
C ARG A 210 -1.65 25.10 -10.70
N TRP A 211 -0.52 25.78 -10.48
CA TRP A 211 0.68 25.16 -9.93
C TRP A 211 0.50 24.71 -8.48
N GLY A 212 -0.19 25.51 -7.65
CA GLY A 212 -0.56 25.12 -6.29
C GLY A 212 -1.45 23.88 -6.26
N ALA A 213 -2.41 23.77 -7.17
CA ALA A 213 -3.26 22.59 -7.31
C ALA A 213 -2.46 21.34 -7.71
N ILE A 214 -1.52 21.46 -8.66
CA ILE A 214 -0.63 20.34 -9.05
C ILE A 214 0.20 19.86 -7.85
N LEU A 215 0.82 20.79 -7.12
CA LEU A 215 1.63 20.45 -5.94
C LEU A 215 0.77 19.82 -4.84
N TYR A 216 -0.45 20.31 -4.63
CA TYR A 216 -1.41 19.75 -3.68
C TYR A 216 -1.81 18.31 -4.04
N TYR A 217 -2.20 18.05 -5.29
CA TYR A 217 -2.56 16.70 -5.72
C TYR A 217 -1.37 15.74 -5.72
N ALA A 218 -0.18 16.20 -6.11
CA ALA A 218 1.04 15.40 -6.03
C ALA A 218 1.38 15.02 -4.58
N SER A 219 1.20 15.96 -3.65
CA SER A 219 1.40 15.76 -2.21
C SER A 219 0.41 14.73 -1.65
N ILE A 220 -0.88 14.86 -1.97
CA ILE A 220 -1.90 13.87 -1.61
C ILE A 220 -1.55 12.50 -2.17
N PHE A 221 -1.20 12.42 -3.45
CA PHE A 221 -0.88 11.15 -4.09
C PHE A 221 0.30 10.45 -3.40
N LEU A 222 1.38 11.17 -3.10
CA LEU A 222 2.55 10.61 -2.44
C LEU A 222 2.22 10.04 -1.06
N TYR A 223 1.46 10.78 -0.24
CA TYR A 223 1.09 10.30 1.10
C TYR A 223 0.01 9.22 1.08
N PHE A 224 -0.94 9.31 0.16
CA PHE A 224 -1.90 8.24 -0.10
C PHE A 224 -1.17 6.96 -0.51
N TRP A 225 -0.13 7.05 -1.34
CA TRP A 225 0.67 5.89 -1.73
C TRP A 225 1.43 5.27 -0.55
N VAL A 226 2.02 6.09 0.32
CA VAL A 226 2.69 5.64 1.55
C VAL A 226 1.72 4.91 2.49
N LEU A 227 0.47 5.40 2.62
CA LEU A 227 -0.55 4.75 3.46
C LEU A 227 -1.14 3.50 2.83
N SER A 228 -1.47 3.56 1.53
CA SER A 228 -2.18 2.50 0.83
C SER A 228 -1.30 1.29 0.55
N THR A 229 0.01 1.48 0.30
CA THR A 229 0.90 0.38 -0.05
C THR A 229 0.96 -0.70 1.03
N PRO A 230 1.23 -0.40 2.32
CA PRO A 230 1.19 -1.42 3.37
C PRO A 230 -0.17 -2.10 3.50
N ALA A 231 -1.27 -1.35 3.37
CA ALA A 231 -2.63 -1.90 3.47
C ALA A 231 -2.92 -2.89 2.32
N VAL A 232 -2.62 -2.50 1.08
CA VAL A 232 -2.81 -3.36 -0.11
C VAL A 232 -1.88 -4.57 -0.05
N SER A 233 -0.61 -4.38 0.32
CA SER A 233 0.36 -5.47 0.50
C SER A 233 -0.09 -6.45 1.58
N PHE A 234 -0.65 -5.97 2.69
CA PHE A 234 -1.18 -6.82 3.75
C PHE A 234 -2.40 -7.64 3.28
N VAL A 235 -3.34 -7.01 2.57
CA VAL A 235 -4.52 -7.70 2.02
C VAL A 235 -4.10 -8.76 1.00
N PHE A 236 -3.23 -8.41 0.05
CA PHE A 236 -2.76 -9.33 -0.97
C PHE A 236 -1.90 -10.46 -0.39
N GLY A 237 -1.02 -10.16 0.55
CA GLY A 237 -0.22 -11.16 1.27
C GLY A 237 -1.09 -12.12 2.08
N SER A 238 -2.11 -11.61 2.77
CA SER A 238 -3.08 -12.43 3.51
C SER A 238 -3.89 -13.33 2.58
N TYR A 239 -4.31 -12.81 1.43
CA TYR A 239 -4.98 -13.58 0.38
C TYR A 239 -4.12 -14.75 -0.09
N LEU A 240 -2.86 -14.49 -0.48
CA LEU A 240 -1.93 -15.54 -0.91
C LEU A 240 -1.65 -16.56 0.22
N TYR A 241 -1.48 -16.09 1.45
CA TYR A 241 -1.30 -16.96 2.61
C TYR A 241 -2.47 -17.93 2.80
N ILE A 242 -3.71 -17.43 2.71
CA ILE A 242 -4.91 -18.27 2.82
C ILE A 242 -4.99 -19.25 1.63
N CYS A 243 -4.74 -18.77 0.41
CA CYS A 243 -4.78 -19.60 -0.80
C CYS A 243 -3.82 -20.80 -0.73
N ILE A 244 -2.59 -20.58 -0.25
CA ILE A 244 -1.61 -21.66 -0.11
C ILE A 244 -2.02 -22.64 0.99
N ASN A 245 -2.28 -22.13 2.20
CA ASN A 245 -2.40 -23.00 3.39
C ASN A 245 -3.74 -23.73 3.46
N TRP A 246 -4.82 -23.12 2.96
CA TRP A 246 -6.16 -23.73 3.03
C TRP A 246 -6.65 -24.31 1.70
N PHE A 247 -6.30 -23.68 0.57
CA PHE A 247 -6.85 -24.06 -0.73
C PHE A 247 -5.86 -24.77 -1.65
N ASN A 248 -4.57 -24.82 -1.29
CA ASN A 248 -3.49 -25.36 -2.13
C ASN A 248 -3.47 -24.72 -3.54
N LEU A 249 -3.69 -23.40 -3.61
CA LEU A 249 -3.69 -22.61 -4.85
C LEU A 249 -2.60 -21.54 -4.79
N HIS A 250 -2.23 -21.01 -5.97
CA HIS A 250 -1.33 -19.86 -6.13
C HIS A 250 0.10 -20.03 -5.57
N TYR A 251 0.66 -21.24 -5.67
CA TYR A 251 2.03 -21.51 -5.27
C TYR A 251 3.04 -20.66 -6.06
N ASP A 252 2.88 -20.58 -7.38
CA ASP A 252 3.80 -19.82 -8.23
C ASP A 252 3.79 -18.33 -7.90
N GLU A 253 2.61 -17.73 -7.72
CA GLU A 253 2.50 -16.30 -7.40
C GLU A 253 3.06 -15.99 -6.00
N ALA A 254 2.77 -16.84 -5.02
CA ALA A 254 3.26 -16.62 -3.66
C ALA A 254 4.79 -16.78 -3.56
N PHE A 255 5.34 -17.83 -4.16
CA PHE A 255 6.79 -18.06 -4.20
C PHE A 255 7.52 -17.12 -5.15
N SER A 256 6.86 -16.48 -6.12
CA SER A 256 7.51 -15.53 -7.04
C SER A 256 8.16 -14.33 -6.32
N SER A 257 7.55 -13.89 -5.21
CA SER A 257 8.08 -12.82 -4.38
C SER A 257 9.22 -13.28 -3.47
N LEU A 258 9.29 -14.57 -3.19
CA LEU A 258 10.33 -15.20 -2.41
C LEU A 258 11.51 -15.41 -3.35
N ARG A 259 12.50 -14.52 -3.27
CA ARG A 259 13.75 -14.58 -4.05
C ARG A 259 14.66 -15.72 -3.56
N ILE A 260 14.13 -16.93 -3.58
CA ILE A 260 14.81 -18.16 -3.17
C ILE A 260 15.64 -18.64 -4.37
N ALA A 261 16.96 -18.63 -4.19
CA ALA A 261 17.91 -19.12 -5.18
C ALA A 261 17.89 -20.66 -5.29
N ASP A 262 17.47 -21.31 -4.21
CA ASP A 262 17.32 -22.76 -4.07
C ASP A 262 16.05 -23.32 -4.74
N TYR A 263 15.89 -24.64 -4.70
CA TYR A 263 14.73 -25.38 -5.21
C TYR A 263 14.43 -25.10 -6.69
N LYS A 264 15.42 -25.37 -7.55
CA LYS A 264 15.27 -25.23 -9.01
C LYS A 264 14.92 -26.57 -9.65
N ALA A 265 14.02 -26.53 -10.61
CA ALA A 265 13.65 -27.69 -11.42
C ALA A 265 13.78 -27.37 -12.91
N PHE A 266 14.22 -28.38 -13.68
CA PHE A 266 14.39 -28.33 -15.12
C PHE A 266 13.67 -29.52 -15.74
N THR A 267 12.85 -29.27 -16.76
CA THR A 267 12.21 -30.33 -17.52
C THR A 267 13.03 -30.66 -18.76
N ARG A 268 13.51 -31.91 -18.83
CA ARG A 268 14.25 -32.44 -19.98
C ARG A 268 13.34 -33.30 -20.84
N PHE A 269 13.29 -32.98 -22.13
CA PHE A 269 12.59 -33.73 -23.15
C PHE A 269 13.56 -34.64 -23.90
N HIS A 270 13.17 -35.89 -24.11
CA HIS A 270 13.91 -36.87 -24.88
C HIS A 270 13.00 -37.51 -25.93
N ILE A 271 13.25 -37.23 -27.20
CA ILE A 271 12.51 -37.81 -28.31
C ILE A 271 13.15 -39.16 -28.66
N LYS A 272 12.43 -40.25 -28.40
CA LYS A 272 12.85 -41.61 -28.75
C LYS A 272 12.84 -41.79 -30.26
N ARG A 273 13.60 -42.77 -30.77
CA ARG A 273 13.65 -43.10 -32.20
C ARG A 273 12.29 -43.53 -32.78
N ASN A 274 11.40 -44.08 -31.96
CA ASN A 274 10.04 -44.42 -32.35
C ASN A 274 9.09 -43.20 -32.42
N GLY A 275 9.56 -42.01 -32.04
CA GLY A 275 8.80 -40.77 -32.03
C GLY A 275 8.06 -40.49 -30.72
N ASP A 276 8.15 -41.38 -29.72
CA ASP A 276 7.62 -41.12 -28.39
C ASP A 276 8.46 -40.07 -27.65
N LEU A 277 7.82 -39.33 -26.77
CA LEU A 277 8.45 -38.28 -25.97
C LEU A 277 8.59 -38.72 -24.52
N GLU A 278 9.82 -38.94 -24.09
CA GLU A 278 10.19 -39.14 -22.69
C GLU A 278 10.40 -37.77 -22.02
N ILE A 279 9.76 -37.54 -20.88
CA ILE A 279 9.86 -36.29 -20.13
C ILE A 279 10.40 -36.60 -18.74
N PHE A 280 11.44 -35.89 -18.34
CA PHE A 280 12.06 -35.98 -17.02
C PHE A 280 12.01 -34.61 -16.35
N THR A 281 11.50 -34.54 -15.12
CA THR A 281 11.63 -33.35 -14.29
C THR A 281 12.77 -33.56 -13.30
N LEU A 282 13.86 -32.82 -13.52
CA LEU A 282 15.08 -32.84 -12.72
C LEU A 282 15.02 -31.70 -11.71
N ALA A 283 15.13 -31.99 -10.42
CA ALA A 283 15.11 -30.97 -9.36
C ALA A 283 16.41 -30.96 -8.55
N VAL A 284 16.76 -29.77 -8.09
CA VAL A 284 17.91 -29.46 -7.24
C VAL A 284 17.43 -28.62 -6.06
N ASP A 285 17.58 -29.15 -4.85
CA ASP A 285 17.14 -28.45 -3.64
C ASP A 285 18.08 -27.30 -3.30
N LYS A 286 19.39 -27.50 -3.45
CA LYS A 286 20.43 -26.51 -3.13
C LYS A 286 21.27 -26.20 -4.35
N VAL A 287 21.26 -24.94 -4.77
CA VAL A 287 22.05 -24.50 -5.92
C VAL A 287 23.47 -24.10 -5.49
N PRO A 288 24.50 -24.29 -6.33
CA PRO A 288 25.85 -23.81 -6.03
C PRO A 288 25.90 -22.29 -5.96
N GLU A 289 26.43 -21.75 -4.86
CA GLU A 289 26.67 -20.31 -4.70
C GLU A 289 28.04 -19.89 -5.25
N GLU A 290 29.04 -20.75 -5.10
CA GLU A 290 30.41 -20.53 -5.54
C GLU A 290 30.81 -21.52 -6.64
N TRP A 291 31.49 -21.01 -7.66
CA TRP A 291 31.91 -21.76 -8.84
C TRP A 291 33.42 -21.69 -8.99
N GLU A 292 34.05 -22.83 -9.26
CA GLU A 292 35.47 -22.91 -9.59
C GLU A 292 35.67 -23.53 -10.98
N LEU A 293 36.81 -23.21 -11.61
CA LEU A 293 37.15 -23.78 -12.91
C LEU A 293 37.31 -25.30 -12.77
N ASP A 294 36.63 -26.08 -13.60
CA ASP A 294 36.83 -27.53 -13.60
C ASP A 294 38.23 -27.84 -14.14
N PRO A 295 39.13 -28.47 -13.34
CA PRO A 295 40.48 -28.83 -13.79
C PRO A 295 40.50 -29.77 -15.00
N LYS A 296 39.40 -30.47 -15.27
CA LYS A 296 39.25 -31.38 -16.42
C LYS A 296 38.78 -30.67 -17.68
N TRP A 297 38.38 -29.41 -17.60
CA TRP A 297 37.97 -28.63 -18.76
C TRP A 297 39.19 -28.28 -19.62
N LYS A 298 39.18 -28.73 -20.88
CA LYS A 298 40.31 -28.59 -21.82
C LYS A 298 40.20 -27.39 -22.76
N GLY A 299 39.28 -26.47 -22.50
CA GLY A 299 38.97 -25.35 -23.38
C GLY A 299 37.82 -25.64 -24.34
N GLN A 300 37.35 -24.61 -25.03
CA GLN A 300 36.23 -24.70 -25.96
C GLN A 300 36.73 -25.21 -27.32
N SER A 301 36.72 -26.52 -27.54
CA SER A 301 36.97 -27.10 -28.87
C SER A 301 35.68 -27.04 -29.69
N SER A 302 35.76 -26.66 -30.96
CA SER A 302 34.59 -26.54 -31.85
C SER A 302 33.98 -27.88 -32.26
N GLU A 303 34.67 -28.99 -31.97
CA GLU A 303 34.29 -30.34 -32.43
C GLU A 303 33.65 -31.19 -31.33
N GLU A 304 33.83 -30.85 -30.05
CA GLU A 304 33.33 -31.65 -28.93
C GLU A 304 32.03 -31.07 -28.36
N LEU A 305 30.98 -31.88 -28.34
CA LEU A 305 29.68 -31.46 -27.83
C LEU A 305 29.68 -31.50 -26.30
N ASN A 306 29.42 -30.34 -25.66
CA ASN A 306 29.40 -30.15 -24.20
C ASN A 306 28.31 -30.93 -23.44
N HIS A 307 27.42 -31.64 -24.13
CA HIS A 307 26.36 -32.43 -23.48
C HIS A 307 26.81 -33.86 -23.13
N LEU A 308 27.99 -34.29 -23.59
CA LEU A 308 28.57 -35.58 -23.27
C LEU A 308 29.31 -35.50 -21.93
N ARG A 309 29.11 -36.50 -21.06
CA ARG A 309 29.71 -36.53 -19.72
C ARG A 309 31.25 -36.57 -19.73
N GLU A 310 31.83 -37.00 -20.84
CA GLU A 310 33.27 -37.02 -21.08
C GLU A 310 33.86 -35.62 -21.31
N ASN A 311 33.02 -34.64 -21.64
CA ASN A 311 33.36 -33.25 -21.88
C ASN A 311 32.76 -32.39 -20.74
N PRO A 312 33.48 -32.25 -19.61
CA PRO A 312 32.98 -31.52 -18.45
C PRO A 312 32.74 -30.03 -18.77
N SER A 313 31.82 -29.42 -18.04
CA SER A 313 31.59 -27.97 -18.11
C SER A 313 32.82 -27.18 -17.67
N GLN A 314 32.94 -25.93 -18.14
CA GLN A 314 34.01 -25.03 -17.73
C GLN A 314 34.03 -24.79 -16.21
N TRP A 315 32.84 -24.77 -15.60
CA TRP A 315 32.64 -24.49 -14.20
C TRP A 315 32.05 -25.71 -13.50
N LYS A 316 32.48 -25.92 -12.26
CA LYS A 316 31.87 -26.86 -11.33
C LYS A 316 31.62 -26.16 -9.99
N ALA A 317 30.81 -26.77 -9.12
CA ALA A 317 30.57 -26.20 -7.80
C ALA A 317 31.88 -26.23 -6.98
N ALA A 318 32.17 -25.14 -6.26
CA ALA A 318 33.30 -25.09 -5.34
C ALA A 318 33.07 -26.03 -4.14
N ASP A 319 31.83 -26.09 -3.65
CA ASP A 319 31.40 -27.06 -2.64
C ASP A 319 31.02 -28.40 -3.30
N PRO A 320 31.74 -29.51 -3.00
CA PRO A 320 31.44 -30.83 -3.54
C PRO A 320 30.07 -31.40 -3.15
N ASP A 321 29.46 -30.91 -2.08
CA ASP A 321 28.14 -31.31 -1.59
C ASP A 321 27.00 -30.56 -2.31
N GLN A 322 27.31 -29.44 -2.95
CA GLN A 322 26.38 -28.68 -3.80
C GLN A 322 26.49 -29.04 -5.29
N GLU A 323 27.45 -29.90 -5.66
CA GLU A 323 27.72 -30.29 -7.05
C GLU A 323 26.44 -30.82 -7.75
N PRO A 324 25.91 -30.12 -8.77
CA PRO A 324 24.65 -30.50 -9.44
C PRO A 324 24.67 -31.92 -9.97
N LEU A 325 25.82 -32.43 -10.42
CA LEU A 325 25.94 -33.80 -10.91
C LEU A 325 25.70 -34.87 -9.82
N LYS A 326 25.75 -34.51 -8.54
CA LYS A 326 25.46 -35.40 -7.41
C LYS A 326 24.12 -35.12 -6.75
N THR A 327 23.69 -33.85 -6.74
CA THR A 327 22.51 -33.40 -6.00
C THR A 327 21.22 -33.44 -6.83
N VAL A 328 21.31 -33.39 -8.16
CA VAL A 328 20.14 -33.48 -9.05
C VAL A 328 19.40 -34.80 -8.85
N ARG A 329 18.08 -34.72 -8.70
CA ARG A 329 17.19 -35.88 -8.61
C ARG A 329 16.10 -35.80 -9.68
N ILE A 330 15.72 -36.94 -10.23
CA ILE A 330 14.51 -37.04 -11.07
C ILE A 330 13.32 -37.12 -10.10
N ILE A 331 12.50 -36.07 -10.07
CA ILE A 331 11.29 -36.01 -9.21
C ILE A 331 10.05 -36.50 -9.94
N ASP A 332 10.06 -36.46 -11.27
CA ASP A 332 8.97 -36.96 -12.10
C ASP A 332 9.51 -37.50 -13.42
N LYS A 333 8.86 -38.55 -13.92
CA LYS A 333 9.14 -39.15 -15.23
C LYS A 333 7.83 -39.66 -15.82
N PHE A 334 7.50 -39.19 -17.03
CA PHE A 334 6.38 -39.73 -17.78
C PHE A 334 6.66 -39.72 -19.29
N ASP A 335 5.98 -40.63 -19.99
CA ASP A 335 6.15 -40.85 -21.42
C ASP A 335 4.86 -40.43 -22.14
N ILE A 336 5.01 -39.67 -23.23
CA ILE A 336 3.91 -39.33 -24.14
C ILE A 336 4.13 -40.12 -25.43
N SER A 337 3.25 -41.08 -25.70
CA SER A 337 3.28 -41.83 -26.94
C SER A 337 2.85 -40.96 -28.12
N ARG A 338 3.53 -41.12 -29.25
CA ARG A 338 3.11 -40.47 -30.49
C ARG A 338 1.73 -41.00 -30.88
N LYS A 339 0.75 -40.10 -31.07
CA LYS A 339 -0.51 -40.49 -31.72
C LYS A 339 -0.17 -40.98 -33.13
N HIS A 340 -0.31 -42.28 -33.38
CA HIS A 340 -0.40 -42.78 -34.73
C HIS A 340 -1.67 -42.19 -35.33
N SER A 341 -1.51 -41.31 -36.32
CA SER A 341 -2.60 -40.93 -37.21
C SER A 341 -3.01 -42.18 -37.98
N SER A 342 -4.03 -42.88 -37.50
CA SER A 342 -4.84 -43.75 -38.34
C SER A 342 -5.58 -42.84 -39.32
N GLU A 343 -4.95 -42.51 -40.45
CA GLU A 343 -5.70 -42.10 -41.61
C GLU A 343 -6.34 -43.36 -42.23
N SER A 344 -7.66 -43.37 -42.28
CA SER A 344 -8.42 -43.95 -43.38
C SER A 344 -9.51 -42.96 -43.77
N PRO A 345 -9.42 -42.31 -44.95
CA PRO A 345 -10.56 -41.65 -45.57
C PRO A 345 -11.35 -42.70 -46.35
N ASP A 346 -12.30 -43.35 -45.69
CA ASP A 346 -13.50 -43.99 -46.27
C ASP A 346 -14.19 -44.77 -45.14
N ASP A 347 -15.34 -44.31 -44.66
CA ASP A 347 -16.63 -44.76 -45.18
C ASP A 347 -17.78 -44.20 -44.32
N THR A 348 -18.85 -43.85 -44.99
CA THR A 348 -20.13 -43.37 -44.45
C THR A 348 -20.78 -44.32 -43.45
N SER A 349 -21.24 -43.81 -42.30
CA SER A 349 -22.59 -44.08 -41.72
C SER A 349 -22.71 -43.41 -40.35
N GLY A 350 -23.83 -42.71 -40.14
CA GLY A 350 -24.07 -41.93 -38.94
C GLY A 350 -24.56 -42.74 -37.76
N SER A 351 -24.49 -42.12 -36.58
CA SER A 351 -25.56 -42.12 -35.60
C SER A 351 -25.25 -41.08 -34.51
N GLU A 352 -26.29 -40.35 -34.16
CA GLU A 352 -26.43 -39.38 -33.05
C GLU A 352 -26.13 -39.98 -31.66
N ILE A 353 -26.34 -39.12 -30.64
CA ILE A 353 -26.54 -39.36 -29.18
C ILE A 353 -25.26 -39.12 -28.36
N GLU A 354 -25.18 -38.24 -27.35
CA GLU A 354 -26.10 -37.35 -26.62
C GLU A 354 -25.29 -36.19 -26.01
#